data_AF-A0A9N8WLZ9-F1
#
_entry.id   AF-A0A9N8WLZ9-F1
#
_cell.length_a   1.000
_cell.length_b   1.000
_cell.length_c   1.000
_cell.angle_alpha   90.00
_cell.angle_beta   90.00
_cell.angle_gamma   90.00
#
_symmetry.space_group_name_H-M   'P 1'
#
loop_
_entity.id
_entity.type
_entity.pdbx_description
1 polymer ?
#
loop_
_entity_poly.entity_id
_entity_poly.type
_entity_poly.pdbx_seq_one_letter_code
_entity_poly.pdbx_strand_id
1 'polypeptide(L)' 'RSVDEALRVIRAIQFTKKHGDVCPANWQEGGSTIKPDHKQKKSFFENLND' A
#
# COMPACT_ATOMS: atom_id res chain seq x y z
N ARG A 1 3.37 1.56 22.27
CA ARG A 1 4.06 1.22 20.99
C ARG A 1 3.77 -0.24 20.68
N SER A 2 3.50 -0.60 19.42
CA SER A 2 3.23 -1.99 18.98
C SER A 2 4.36 -2.48 18.08
N VAL A 3 4.88 -3.68 18.37
CA VAL A 3 5.96 -4.31 17.57
C VAL A 3 5.45 -4.70 16.19
N ASP A 4 4.22 -5.22 16.11
CA ASP A 4 3.60 -5.64 14.86
C ASP A 4 3.43 -4.47 13.89
N GLU A 5 3.05 -3.30 14.42
CA GLU A 5 2.91 -2.09 13.61
C GLU A 5 4.28 -1.58 13.12
N ALA A 6 5.33 -1.68 13.94
CA ALA A 6 6.68 -1.34 13.51
C ALA A 6 7.14 -2.26 12.37
N LEU A 7 6.88 -3.57 12.48
CA LEU A 7 7.21 -4.54 11.43
C LEU A 7 6.40 -4.27 10.15
N ARG A 8 5.11 -3.96 10.27
CA ARG A 8 4.24 -3.60 9.14
C ARG A 8 4.76 -2.39 8.38
N VAL A 9 5.17 -1.35 9.09
CA VAL A 9 5.72 -0.12 8.49
C VAL A 9 7.04 -0.40 7.78
N ILE A 10 7.94 -1.19 8.38
CA ILE A 10 9.21 -1.57 7.73
C ILE A 10 8.95 -2.30 6.40
N ARG A 11 8.03 -3.27 6.40
CA ARG A 11 7.64 -4.02 5.19
C ARG A 11 7.04 -3.12 4.12
N ALA A 12 6.17 -2.18 4.51
CA ALA A 12 5.55 -1.22 3.58
C ALA A 12 6.61 -0.32 2.91
N ILE A 13 7.61 0.14 3.68
CA ILE A 13 8.72 0.94 3.16
C ILE A 13 9.57 0.12 2.16
N GLN A 14 9.88 -1.14 2.49
CA GLN A 14 10.64 -2.02 1.58
C GLN A 14 9.88 -2.27 0.28
N PHE A 15 8.58 -2.53 0.37
CA PHE A 15 7.72 -2.72 -0.80
C PHE A 15 7.69 -1.48 -1.69
N THR A 16 7.44 -0.31 -1.10
CA THR A 16 7.39 0.98 -1.82
C THR A 16 8.71 1.25 -2.55
N LYS A 17 9.86 0.98 -1.91
CA LYS A 17 11.18 1.14 -2.54
C LYS A 17 11.42 0.19 -3.71
N LYS A 18 10.89 -1.03 -3.65
CA LYS A 18 11.10 -2.05 -4.68
C LYS A 18 10.16 -1.89 -5.88
N HIS A 19 8.90 -1.54 -5.63
CA HIS A 19 7.85 -1.51 -6.64
C HIS A 19 7.54 -0.10 -7.16
N GLY A 20 7.80 0.94 -6.35
CA GLY A 20 7.38 2.32 -6.65
C GLY A 20 5.91 2.61 -6.37
N ASP A 21 5.13 1.59 -6.01
CA ASP A 21 3.74 1.71 -5.57
C ASP A 21 3.64 2.16 -4.12
N VAL A 22 2.54 2.81 -3.73
CA VAL A 22 2.29 3.24 -2.35
C VAL A 22 1.30 2.30 -1.65
N CYS A 23 1.54 2.09 -0.34
CA CYS A 23 0.74 1.22 0.50
C CYS A 23 -0.48 1.97 1.08
N PRO A 24 -1.73 1.48 0.91
CA PRO A 24 -2.91 2.07 1.55
C PRO A 24 -2.91 1.86 3.08
N ALA A 25 -3.91 2.46 3.75
CA ALA A 25 -4.11 2.27 5.18
C ALA A 25 -4.26 0.77 5.53
N ASN A 26 -3.66 0.35 6.65
CA ASN A 26 -3.65 -1.05 7.11
C ASN A 26 -3.07 -2.08 6.12
N TRP A 27 -2.31 -1.64 5.12
CA TRP A 27 -1.66 -2.55 4.18
C TRP A 27 -0.77 -3.59 4.88
N GLN A 28 -0.82 -4.82 4.37
CA GLN A 28 0.02 -5.96 4.71
C GLN A 28 0.57 -6.60 3.43
N GLU A 29 1.60 -7.43 3.56
CA GLU A 29 2.21 -8.13 2.42
C GLU A 29 1.16 -8.93 1.64
N GLY A 30 1.12 -8.75 0.31
CA GLY A 30 0.12 -9.36 -0.56
C GLY A 30 -1.19 -8.56 -0.71
N GLY A 31 -1.39 -7.51 0.09
CA GLY A 31 -2.54 -6.62 -0.03
C GLY A 31 -2.46 -5.67 -1.25
N SER A 32 -3.60 -5.18 -1.68
CA SER A 32 -3.72 -4.23 -2.80
C SER A 32 -2.92 -2.94 -2.56
N THR A 33 -2.32 -2.41 -3.62
CA THR A 33 -1.45 -1.22 -3.58
C THR A 33 -1.98 -0.14 -4.50
N ILE A 34 -1.53 1.10 -4.28
CA ILE A 34 -1.94 2.24 -5.10
C ILE A 34 -0.75 2.65 -5.96
N LYS A 35 -0.95 2.70 -7.28
CA LYS A 35 0.06 3.30 -8.16
C LYS A 35 0.03 4.82 -8.02
N PRO A 36 1.16 5.51 -7.82
CA PRO A 36 1.22 6.96 -7.63
C PRO A 36 1.06 7.74 -8.94
N ASP A 37 0.15 7.30 -9.81
CA ASP A 37 -0.23 7.96 -11.04
C ASP A 37 -1.71 8.37 -10.97
N HIS A 38 -2.04 9.57 -11.47
CA HIS A 38 -3.38 10.14 -11.33
C HIS A 38 -4.46 9.29 -12.01
N LYS A 39 -4.14 8.66 -13.14
CA LYS A 39 -5.09 7.82 -13.88
C LYS A 39 -5.22 6.46 -13.21
N GLN A 40 -4.09 5.84 -12.86
CA GLN A 40 -4.06 4.49 -12.29
C GLN A 40 -4.57 4.42 -10.85
N LYS A 41 -4.46 5.47 -10.04
CA LYS A 41 -5.06 5.46 -8.69
C LYS A 41 -6.60 5.39 -8.74
N LYS A 42 -7.23 5.90 -9.81
CA LYS A 42 -8.70 5.91 -9.95
C LYS A 42 -9.27 4.51 -9.98
N SER A 43 -8.62 3.58 -10.70
CA SER A 43 -9.05 2.18 -10.72
C SER A 43 -8.95 1.53 -9.35
N PHE A 44 -7.93 1.84 -8.55
CA PHE A 44 -7.84 1.35 -7.18
C PHE A 44 -9.04 1.79 -6.34
N PHE A 45 -9.42 3.08 -6.38
CA PHE A 45 -10.55 3.60 -5.60
C PHE A 45 -11.91 3.16 -6.14
N GLU A 46 -12.04 2.90 -7.44
CA GLU A 46 -13.26 2.32 -8.02
C GLU A 46 -13.49 0.90 -7.49
N ASN A 47 -12.46 0.04 -7.49
CA ASN A 47 -12.55 -1.32 -6.95
C ASN A 47 -12.72 -1.37 -5.40
N LEU A 48 -12.47 -0.28 -4.69
CA LEU A 48 -12.62 -0.21 -3.23
C LEU A 48 -14.07 0.06 -2.80
N ASN A 49 -14.89 0.58 -3.72
CA ASN A 49 -16.27 1.01 -3.43
C ASN A 49 -17.33 -0.08 -3.72
N ASP A 50 -16.90 -1.28 -4.13
CA ASP A 50 -17.73 -2.48 -4.27
C ASP A 50 -17.66 -3.34 -2.99
#